data_AF-A0A9E4EM57-F1
#
_entry.id   AF-A0A9E4EM57-F1
#
_cell.length_a   1.000
_cell.length_b   1.000
_cell.length_c   1.000
_cell.angle_alpha   90.00
_cell.angle_beta   90.00
_cell.angle_gamma   90.00
#
_symmetry.space_group_name_H-M   'P 1'
#
loop_
_entity.id
_entity.type
_entity.pdbx_description
1 polymer ?
#
loop_
_entity_poly.entity_id
_entity_poly.type
_entity_poly.pdbx_seq_one_letter_code
_entity_poly.pdbx_strand_id
1 'polypeptide(L)'
;MTRQPFSPPSRKLPDWFYESKPAQEIITKAFVQASRERAIEFILRALDLRFDLDPDQAWLLAARIAALEDLESLNRFHRAAIQVPTLAAFQDLLSEAFRSESSIGQLVVEEGFEEGSRKYAIKFLREVLDLRFDTGEVRQLTARIAGIKDVQQLKQLHCAAIQVPDLEEFRLMLDDMTVA
;
A
#
# COMPACT_ATOMS: atom_id res chain seq x y z
N MET A 1 37.47 -1.07 -25.56
CA MET A 1 36.98 -0.29 -24.41
C MET A 1 36.04 -1.16 -23.60
N THR A 2 36.52 -1.73 -22.50
CA THR A 2 35.78 -2.70 -21.67
C THR A 2 35.12 -1.94 -20.53
N ARG A 3 33.77 -1.94 -20.46
CA ARG A 3 33.04 -1.27 -19.38
C ARG A 3 33.22 -2.05 -18.09
N GLN A 4 33.80 -1.42 -17.07
CA GLN A 4 33.84 -1.95 -15.70
C GLN A 4 32.40 -2.05 -15.16
N PRO A 5 32.01 -3.17 -14.52
CA PRO A 5 30.74 -3.27 -13.82
C PRO A 5 30.75 -2.34 -12.60
N PHE A 6 29.61 -1.67 -12.38
CA PHE A 6 29.40 -0.78 -11.23
C PHE A 6 29.39 -1.62 -9.94
N SER A 7 30.45 -1.52 -9.13
CA SER A 7 30.43 -2.03 -7.75
C SER A 7 29.78 -0.98 -6.85
N PRO A 8 28.63 -1.26 -6.23
CA PRO A 8 28.05 -0.34 -5.26
C PRO A 8 28.98 -0.20 -4.04
N PRO A 9 29.04 0.97 -3.39
CA PRO A 9 29.91 1.20 -2.23
C PRO A 9 29.52 0.24 -1.10
N SER A 10 30.44 -0.67 -0.76
CA SER A 10 30.30 -1.62 0.34
C SER A 10 30.41 -0.87 1.67
N ARG A 11 29.33 -0.22 2.11
CA ARG A 11 29.18 0.10 3.54
C ARG A 11 29.04 -1.23 4.27
N LYS A 12 30.15 -1.70 4.86
CA LYS A 12 30.09 -2.81 5.81
C LYS A 12 29.10 -2.45 6.90
N LEU A 13 28.06 -3.25 7.03
CA LEU A 13 27.13 -3.16 8.14
C LEU A 13 27.87 -3.59 9.43
N PRO A 14 27.53 -3.02 10.60
CA PRO A 14 28.17 -3.36 11.86
C PRO A 14 28.09 -4.86 12.17
N ASP A 15 29.07 -5.42 12.87
CA ASP A 15 29.17 -6.88 13.12
C ASP A 15 27.93 -7.46 13.83
N TRP A 16 27.28 -6.69 14.72
CA TRP A 16 26.02 -7.09 15.39
C TRP A 16 24.84 -7.31 14.42
N PHE A 17 24.91 -6.73 13.21
CA PHE A 17 23.92 -6.93 12.15
C PHE A 17 23.97 -8.38 11.63
N TYR A 18 25.15 -9.02 11.62
CA TYR A 18 25.31 -10.39 11.15
C TYR A 18 24.95 -11.44 12.21
N GLU A 19 24.93 -11.04 13.49
CA GLU A 19 24.75 -11.92 14.64
C GLU A 19 23.30 -12.09 15.08
N SER A 20 22.39 -11.20 14.65
CA SER A 20 20.99 -11.19 15.07
C SER A 20 20.01 -11.39 13.91
N LYS A 21 19.66 -12.66 13.62
CA LYS A 21 18.57 -13.04 12.70
C LYS A 21 17.30 -12.16 12.82
N PRO A 22 16.78 -11.86 14.02
CA PRO A 22 15.60 -10.99 14.14
C PRO A 22 15.85 -9.55 13.67
N ALA A 23 17.04 -8.98 13.88
CA ALA A 23 17.34 -7.63 13.39
C ALA A 23 17.50 -7.58 11.87
N GLN A 24 18.12 -8.61 11.27
CA GLN A 24 18.21 -8.75 9.82
C GLN A 24 16.83 -8.85 9.17
N GLU A 25 15.94 -9.64 9.77
CA GLU A 25 14.59 -9.86 9.24
C GLU A 25 13.76 -8.57 9.31
N ILE A 26 13.83 -7.83 10.42
CA ILE A 26 13.18 -6.51 10.57
C ILE A 26 13.70 -5.52 9.54
N ILE A 27 15.02 -5.41 9.37
CA ILE A 27 15.63 -4.43 8.45
C ILE A 27 15.36 -4.80 7.00
N THR A 28 15.37 -6.09 6.67
CA THR A 28 15.03 -6.56 5.31
C THR A 28 13.57 -6.29 5.00
N LYS A 29 12.64 -6.57 5.92
CA LYS A 29 11.22 -6.26 5.74
C LYS A 29 10.99 -4.76 5.60
N ALA A 30 11.61 -3.94 6.43
CA ALA A 30 11.51 -2.47 6.34
C ALA A 30 12.06 -1.93 5.00
N PHE A 31 13.19 -2.45 4.52
CA PHE A 31 13.76 -2.06 3.23
C PHE A 31 12.88 -2.46 2.05
N VAL A 32 12.33 -3.68 2.07
CA VAL A 32 11.41 -4.16 1.03
C VAL A 32 10.14 -3.31 1.03
N GLN A 33 9.58 -3.01 2.20
CA GLN A 33 8.38 -2.19 2.32
C GLN A 33 8.61 -0.76 1.80
N ALA A 34 9.69 -0.11 2.21
CA ALA A 34 10.04 1.23 1.71
C ALA A 34 10.29 1.24 0.18
N SER A 35 10.86 0.16 -0.36
CA SER A 35 11.05 0.01 -1.80
C SER A 35 9.72 -0.13 -2.54
N ARG A 36 8.75 -0.86 -1.97
CA ARG A 36 7.39 -1.00 -2.53
C ARG A 36 6.66 0.33 -2.53
N GLU A 37 6.66 1.03 -1.40
CA GLU A 37 6.01 2.35 -1.27
C GLU A 37 6.54 3.34 -2.31
N ARG A 38 7.87 3.37 -2.50
CA ARG A 38 8.50 4.23 -3.49
C ARG A 38 8.16 3.84 -4.92
N ALA A 39 8.04 2.55 -5.22
CA ALA A 39 7.59 2.10 -6.53
C ALA A 39 6.14 2.51 -6.80
N ILE A 40 5.24 2.37 -5.81
CA ILE A 40 3.84 2.83 -5.91
C ILE A 40 3.79 4.34 -6.19
N GLU A 41 4.55 5.14 -5.44
CA GLU A 41 4.65 6.59 -5.65
C GLU A 41 5.09 6.93 -7.09
N PHE A 42 6.12 6.26 -7.61
CA PHE A 42 6.59 6.48 -8.98
C PHE A 42 5.56 6.12 -10.04
N ILE A 43 4.79 5.04 -9.83
CA ILE A 43 3.71 4.65 -10.74
C ILE A 43 2.62 5.73 -10.73
N LEU A 44 2.15 6.14 -9.55
CA LEU A 44 1.09 7.14 -9.41
C LEU A 44 1.51 8.48 -10.00
N ARG A 45 2.74 8.92 -9.73
CA ARG A 45 3.27 10.17 -10.28
C ARG A 45 3.38 10.12 -11.81
N ALA A 46 3.75 8.98 -12.38
CA ALA A 46 3.80 8.81 -13.84
C ALA A 46 2.40 8.87 -14.47
N LEU A 47 1.38 8.33 -13.81
CA LEU A 47 -0.01 8.40 -14.27
C LEU A 47 -0.58 9.81 -14.13
N ASP A 48 -0.36 10.45 -12.98
CA ASP A 48 -0.82 11.82 -12.69
C ASP A 48 -0.29 12.83 -13.71
N LEU A 49 1.03 12.79 -13.99
CA LEU A 49 1.66 13.64 -15.00
C LEU A 49 1.10 13.47 -16.42
N ARG A 50 0.48 12.33 -16.72
CA ARG A 50 -0.02 11.99 -18.07
C ARG A 50 -1.52 12.16 -18.21
N PHE A 51 -2.27 11.94 -17.13
CA PHE A 51 -3.72 11.80 -17.19
C PHE A 51 -4.46 12.75 -16.25
N ASP A 52 -3.75 13.58 -15.48
CA ASP A 52 -4.33 14.57 -14.54
C ASP A 52 -5.32 13.91 -13.58
N LEU A 53 -4.78 13.08 -12.67
CA LEU A 53 -5.61 12.24 -11.83
C LEU A 53 -6.31 13.10 -10.78
N ASP A 54 -7.64 13.03 -10.72
CA ASP A 54 -8.33 13.58 -9.56
C ASP A 54 -7.96 12.78 -8.28
N PRO A 55 -8.10 13.39 -7.08
CA PRO A 55 -7.71 12.76 -5.83
C PRO A 55 -8.37 11.40 -5.56
N ASP A 56 -9.59 11.18 -6.05
CA ASP A 56 -10.30 9.92 -5.86
C ASP A 56 -9.77 8.83 -6.78
N GLN A 57 -9.47 9.17 -8.04
CA GLN A 57 -8.79 8.27 -8.96
C GLN A 57 -7.38 7.92 -8.49
N ALA A 58 -6.60 8.91 -8.05
CA ALA A 58 -5.26 8.71 -7.55
C ALA A 58 -5.25 7.77 -6.33
N TRP A 59 -6.15 8.00 -5.38
CA TRP A 59 -6.28 7.14 -4.20
C TRP A 59 -6.63 5.70 -4.57
N LEU A 60 -7.59 5.53 -5.46
CA LEU A 60 -8.02 4.22 -5.90
C LEU A 60 -6.92 3.47 -6.64
N LEU A 61 -6.22 4.13 -7.56
CA LEU A 61 -5.09 3.52 -8.25
C LEU A 61 -3.99 3.16 -7.25
N ALA A 62 -3.76 3.98 -6.23
CA ALA A 62 -2.80 3.69 -5.18
C ALA A 62 -3.17 2.39 -4.46
N ALA A 63 -4.43 2.25 -4.04
CA ALA A 63 -4.95 1.06 -3.41
C ALA A 63 -4.78 -0.19 -4.29
N ARG A 64 -5.13 -0.09 -5.58
CA ARG A 64 -4.98 -1.19 -6.53
C ARG A 64 -3.51 -1.54 -6.72
N ILE A 65 -2.64 -0.59 -7.02
CA ILE A 65 -1.21 -0.85 -7.24
C ILE A 65 -0.56 -1.42 -5.98
N ALA A 66 -0.93 -0.92 -4.80
CA ALA A 66 -0.39 -1.40 -3.53
C ALA A 66 -0.86 -2.83 -3.16
N ALA A 67 -1.95 -3.33 -3.79
CA ALA A 67 -2.36 -4.73 -3.71
C ALA A 67 -1.43 -5.67 -4.50
N LEU A 68 -0.55 -5.16 -5.36
CA LEU A 68 0.49 -5.96 -6.00
C LEU A 68 1.55 -6.31 -4.96
N GLU A 69 1.68 -7.59 -4.64
CA GLU A 69 2.47 -8.06 -3.50
C GLU A 69 3.98 -7.98 -3.76
N ASP A 70 4.40 -8.09 -5.02
CA ASP A 70 5.81 -8.21 -5.39
C ASP A 70 6.35 -6.99 -6.16
N LEU A 71 7.66 -6.77 -6.03
CA LEU A 71 8.37 -5.67 -6.69
C LEU A 71 8.48 -5.85 -8.22
N GLU A 72 8.38 -7.07 -8.74
CA GLU A 72 8.45 -7.32 -10.18
C GLU A 72 7.18 -6.81 -10.86
N SER A 73 6.02 -7.11 -10.29
CA SER A 73 4.72 -6.57 -10.67
C SER A 73 4.73 -5.05 -10.61
N LEU A 74 5.20 -4.45 -9.51
CA LEU A 74 5.32 -2.99 -9.40
C LEU A 74 6.23 -2.39 -10.49
N ASN A 75 7.37 -3.01 -10.79
CA ASN A 75 8.24 -2.55 -11.88
C ASN A 75 7.60 -2.69 -13.27
N ARG A 76 6.85 -3.78 -13.51
CA ARG A 76 6.06 -4.00 -14.73
C ARG A 76 5.03 -2.88 -14.90
N PHE A 77 4.29 -2.56 -13.83
CA PHE A 77 3.29 -1.50 -13.85
C PHE A 77 3.89 -0.10 -13.93
N HIS A 78 5.09 0.14 -13.39
CA HIS A 78 5.81 1.40 -13.61
C HIS A 78 6.11 1.62 -15.10
N ARG A 79 6.56 0.57 -15.80
CA ARG A 79 6.75 0.65 -17.26
C ARG A 79 5.41 0.85 -17.99
N ALA A 80 4.36 0.14 -17.59
CA ALA A 80 3.04 0.28 -18.19
C ALA A 80 2.47 1.70 -18.02
N ALA A 81 2.64 2.33 -16.85
CA ALA A 81 2.18 3.69 -16.58
C ALA A 81 2.76 4.73 -17.55
N ILE A 82 3.91 4.46 -18.13
CA ILE A 82 4.57 5.32 -19.12
C ILE A 82 4.12 4.98 -20.55
N GLN A 83 3.78 3.73 -20.82
CA GLN A 83 3.58 3.20 -22.18
C GLN A 83 2.12 3.12 -22.63
N VAL A 84 1.20 2.89 -21.71
CA VAL A 84 -0.24 2.78 -22.03
C VAL A 84 -0.77 4.06 -22.66
N PRO A 85 -1.65 3.97 -23.67
CA PRO A 85 -2.15 5.16 -24.36
C PRO A 85 -3.17 5.94 -23.52
N THR A 86 -3.86 5.28 -22.60
CA THR A 86 -4.93 5.88 -21.79
C THR A 86 -4.91 5.35 -20.36
N LEU A 87 -5.53 6.09 -19.45
CA LEU A 87 -5.74 5.64 -18.08
C LEU A 87 -6.60 4.38 -18.02
N ALA A 88 -7.63 4.27 -18.87
CA ALA A 88 -8.47 3.08 -18.97
C ALA A 88 -7.64 1.83 -19.35
N ALA A 89 -6.73 1.94 -20.33
CA ALA A 89 -5.85 0.83 -20.70
C ALA A 89 -4.93 0.39 -19.55
N PHE A 90 -4.48 1.33 -18.72
CA PHE A 90 -3.74 1.01 -17.50
C PHE A 90 -4.61 0.27 -16.47
N GLN A 91 -5.82 0.75 -16.24
CA GLN A 91 -6.79 0.13 -15.33
C GLN A 91 -7.19 -1.28 -15.79
N ASP A 92 -7.33 -1.50 -17.08
CA ASP A 92 -7.60 -2.81 -17.67
C ASP A 92 -6.42 -3.77 -17.45
N LEU A 93 -5.18 -3.32 -17.66
CA LEU A 93 -3.99 -4.12 -17.35
C LEU A 93 -3.91 -4.49 -15.86
N LEU A 94 -4.22 -3.54 -14.96
CA LEU A 94 -4.31 -3.83 -13.53
C LEU A 94 -5.40 -4.88 -13.26
N SER A 95 -6.58 -4.72 -13.84
CA SER A 95 -7.70 -5.66 -13.67
C SER A 95 -7.32 -7.06 -14.14
N GLU A 96 -6.61 -7.17 -15.26
CA GLU A 96 -6.16 -8.45 -15.80
C GLU A 96 -5.11 -9.11 -14.91
N ALA A 97 -4.11 -8.35 -14.45
CA ALA A 97 -3.13 -8.86 -13.48
C ALA A 97 -3.80 -9.38 -12.20
N PHE A 98 -4.84 -8.69 -11.74
CA PHE A 98 -5.62 -9.12 -10.57
C PHE A 98 -6.46 -10.38 -10.81
N ARG A 99 -6.94 -10.61 -12.03
CA ARG A 99 -7.61 -11.87 -12.40
C ARG A 99 -6.63 -13.04 -12.46
N SER A 100 -5.40 -12.81 -12.91
CA SER A 100 -4.42 -13.87 -13.15
C SER A 100 -3.52 -14.20 -11.95
N GLU A 101 -3.23 -13.23 -11.06
CA GLU A 101 -2.10 -13.34 -10.12
C GLU A 101 -2.46 -13.12 -8.62
N SER A 102 -3.69 -12.72 -8.23
CA SER A 102 -3.97 -12.38 -6.81
C SER A 102 -5.38 -12.72 -6.31
N SER A 103 -5.47 -13.37 -5.16
CA SER A 103 -6.72 -13.62 -4.41
C SER A 103 -7.39 -12.33 -3.89
N ILE A 104 -6.62 -11.26 -3.70
CA ILE A 104 -7.13 -9.92 -3.35
C ILE A 104 -7.60 -9.18 -4.61
N GLY A 105 -6.94 -9.45 -5.74
CA GLY A 105 -7.38 -8.99 -7.05
C GLY A 105 -8.76 -9.49 -7.45
N GLN A 106 -9.03 -10.76 -7.16
CA GLN A 106 -10.36 -11.35 -7.34
C GLN A 106 -11.41 -10.65 -6.46
N LEU A 107 -11.11 -10.35 -5.19
CA LEU A 107 -12.01 -9.59 -4.30
C LEU A 107 -12.41 -8.21 -4.87
N VAL A 108 -11.46 -7.45 -5.44
CA VAL A 108 -11.75 -6.12 -6.01
C VAL A 108 -12.55 -6.20 -7.32
N VAL A 109 -12.36 -7.26 -8.10
CA VAL A 109 -13.05 -7.49 -9.38
C VAL A 109 -14.43 -8.14 -9.18
N GLU A 110 -14.59 -9.06 -8.23
CA GLU A 110 -15.81 -9.85 -7.98
C GLU A 110 -16.87 -9.09 -7.19
N GLU A 111 -16.48 -8.23 -6.24
CA GLU A 111 -17.43 -7.59 -5.32
C GLU A 111 -17.87 -6.19 -5.78
N GLY A 112 -17.38 -5.76 -6.93
CA GLY A 112 -17.54 -4.40 -7.39
C GLY A 112 -16.55 -3.46 -6.71
N PHE A 113 -16.24 -2.40 -7.44
CA PHE A 113 -15.14 -1.49 -7.17
C PHE A 113 -15.20 -0.78 -5.81
N GLU A 114 -16.41 -0.41 -5.39
CA GLU A 114 -16.63 0.31 -4.13
C GLU A 114 -16.41 -0.60 -2.92
N GLU A 115 -16.94 -1.83 -2.98
CA GLU A 115 -16.76 -2.85 -1.96
C GLU A 115 -15.30 -3.33 -1.90
N GLY A 116 -14.67 -3.56 -3.06
CA GLY A 116 -13.26 -3.92 -3.16
C GLY A 116 -12.34 -2.84 -2.57
N SER A 117 -12.59 -1.57 -2.89
CA SER A 117 -11.83 -0.43 -2.33
C SER A 117 -12.01 -0.32 -0.83
N ARG A 118 -13.23 -0.56 -0.33
CA ARG A 118 -13.53 -0.56 1.11
C ARG A 118 -12.74 -1.65 1.82
N LYS A 119 -12.80 -2.89 1.33
CA LYS A 119 -12.06 -4.01 1.92
C LYS A 119 -10.55 -3.79 1.90
N TYR A 120 -10.05 -3.22 0.81
CA TYR A 120 -8.65 -2.85 0.72
C TYR A 120 -8.27 -1.79 1.75
N ALA A 121 -9.05 -0.70 1.86
CA ALA A 121 -8.82 0.35 2.84
C ALA A 121 -8.86 -0.19 4.28
N ILE A 122 -9.82 -1.07 4.60
CA ILE A 122 -9.89 -1.75 5.91
C ILE A 122 -8.63 -2.60 6.14
N LYS A 123 -8.20 -3.40 5.16
CA LYS A 123 -7.00 -4.24 5.27
C LYS A 123 -5.77 -3.40 5.55
N PHE A 124 -5.54 -2.36 4.75
CA PHE A 124 -4.33 -1.54 4.86
C PHE A 124 -4.33 -0.71 6.15
N LEU A 125 -5.49 -0.17 6.54
CA LEU A 125 -5.66 0.46 7.85
C LEU A 125 -5.29 -0.49 8.99
N ARG A 126 -5.72 -1.75 8.93
CA ARG A 126 -5.31 -2.76 9.93
C ARG A 126 -3.82 -3.05 9.91
N GLU A 127 -3.21 -3.18 8.74
CA GLU A 127 -1.76 -3.39 8.62
C GLU A 127 -0.96 -2.22 9.22
N VAL A 128 -1.39 -0.98 8.98
CA VAL A 128 -0.78 0.21 9.61
C VAL A 128 -0.94 0.18 11.12
N LEU A 129 -2.15 -0.13 11.61
CA LEU A 129 -2.40 -0.23 13.04
C LEU A 129 -1.59 -1.35 13.70
N ASP A 130 -1.52 -2.53 13.08
CA ASP A 130 -0.74 -3.69 13.58
C ASP A 130 0.78 -3.41 13.54
N LEU A 131 1.26 -2.57 12.62
CA LEU A 131 2.66 -2.20 12.52
C LEU A 131 3.05 -1.13 13.57
N ARG A 132 2.15 -0.18 13.84
CA ARG A 132 2.43 0.95 14.75
C ARG A 132 2.06 0.66 16.20
N PHE A 133 1.01 -0.13 16.41
CA PHE A 133 0.41 -0.37 17.70
C PHE A 133 0.35 -1.88 17.98
N ASP A 134 0.42 -2.25 19.26
CA ASP A 134 0.46 -3.67 19.63
C ASP A 134 -0.82 -4.41 19.18
N THR A 135 -0.63 -5.52 18.46
CA THR A 135 -1.65 -6.35 17.79
C THR A 135 -2.80 -6.84 18.68
N GLY A 136 -2.67 -6.81 20.01
CA GLY A 136 -3.73 -7.22 20.94
C GLY A 136 -4.95 -6.30 20.93
N GLU A 137 -4.73 -4.99 20.83
CA GLU A 137 -5.79 -3.98 20.94
C GLU A 137 -6.42 -3.65 19.57
N VAL A 138 -5.65 -3.78 18.48
CA VAL A 138 -6.12 -3.59 17.09
C VAL A 138 -7.26 -4.56 16.73
N ARG A 139 -7.28 -5.77 17.32
CA ARG A 139 -8.38 -6.72 17.13
C ARG A 139 -9.73 -6.18 17.60
N GLN A 140 -9.75 -5.38 18.66
CA GLN A 140 -10.99 -4.79 19.17
C GLN A 140 -11.55 -3.69 18.25
N LEU A 141 -10.67 -3.01 17.51
CA LEU A 141 -11.03 -1.96 16.56
C LEU A 141 -11.44 -2.52 15.19
N THR A 142 -10.97 -3.73 14.87
CA THR A 142 -11.19 -4.39 13.58
C THR A 142 -12.69 -4.49 13.24
N ALA A 143 -13.53 -4.90 14.19
CA ALA A 143 -14.97 -5.03 13.96
C ALA A 143 -15.65 -3.68 13.70
N ARG A 144 -15.17 -2.62 14.37
CA ARG A 144 -15.70 -1.26 14.21
C ARG A 144 -15.30 -0.65 12.88
N ILE A 145 -14.02 -0.77 12.53
CA ILE A 145 -13.48 -0.33 11.23
C ILE A 145 -14.19 -1.06 10.08
N ALA A 146 -14.45 -2.37 10.23
CA ALA A 146 -15.17 -3.15 9.23
C ALA A 146 -16.64 -2.71 9.04
N GLY A 147 -17.24 -2.05 10.04
CA GLY A 147 -18.59 -1.50 9.96
C GLY A 147 -18.70 -0.21 9.14
N ILE A 148 -17.58 0.45 8.83
CA ILE A 148 -17.56 1.70 8.09
C ILE A 148 -17.77 1.42 6.61
N LYS A 149 -18.88 1.92 6.07
CA LYS A 149 -19.26 1.73 4.66
C LYS A 149 -18.64 2.76 3.74
N ASP A 150 -18.44 3.97 4.23
CA ASP A 150 -17.90 5.07 3.43
C ASP A 150 -16.39 4.93 3.25
N VAL A 151 -15.96 4.79 2.00
CA VAL A 151 -14.55 4.70 1.62
C VAL A 151 -13.81 5.97 2.03
N GLN A 152 -14.41 7.16 1.93
CA GLN A 152 -13.75 8.42 2.29
C GLN A 152 -13.43 8.48 3.79
N GLN A 153 -14.35 8.04 4.65
CA GLN A 153 -14.09 7.90 6.08
C GLN A 153 -12.92 6.94 6.34
N LEU A 154 -12.85 5.82 5.61
CA LEU A 154 -11.72 4.90 5.71
C LEU A 154 -10.39 5.52 5.24
N LYS A 155 -10.38 6.38 4.21
CA LYS A 155 -9.16 7.12 3.80
C LYS A 155 -8.69 8.05 4.92
N GLN A 156 -9.62 8.78 5.53
CA GLN A 156 -9.32 9.71 6.62
C GLN A 156 -8.75 8.96 7.83
N LEU A 157 -9.35 7.82 8.20
CA LEU A 157 -8.85 6.95 9.25
C LEU A 157 -7.47 6.38 8.92
N HIS A 158 -7.22 5.99 7.68
CA HIS A 158 -5.88 5.57 7.25
C HIS A 158 -4.83 6.67 7.47
N CYS A 159 -5.13 7.90 7.04
CA CYS A 159 -4.23 9.04 7.29
C CYS A 159 -4.04 9.31 8.79
N ALA A 160 -5.11 9.25 9.58
CA ALA A 160 -5.04 9.42 11.03
C ALA A 160 -4.18 8.33 11.68
N ALA A 161 -4.36 7.07 11.29
CA ALA A 161 -3.60 5.93 11.80
C ALA A 161 -2.09 6.04 11.57
N ILE A 162 -1.63 6.85 10.62
CA ILE A 162 -0.20 7.15 10.38
C ILE A 162 0.29 8.31 11.26
N GLN A 163 -0.59 9.28 11.55
CA GLN A 163 -0.21 10.56 12.16
C GLN A 163 -0.35 10.58 13.67
N VAL A 164 -1.35 9.88 14.22
CA VAL A 164 -1.62 9.86 15.66
C VAL A 164 -0.44 9.25 16.44
N PRO A 165 -0.10 9.79 17.62
CA PRO A 165 1.02 9.35 18.43
C PRO A 165 0.77 7.99 19.12
N ASP A 166 -0.49 7.68 19.45
CA ASP A 166 -0.88 6.45 20.14
C ASP A 166 -2.27 5.94 19.72
N LEU A 167 -2.62 4.74 20.20
CA LEU A 167 -3.85 4.06 19.85
C LEU A 167 -5.10 4.70 20.49
N GLU A 168 -4.97 5.33 21.67
CA GLU A 168 -6.12 5.97 22.33
C GLU A 168 -6.57 7.22 21.57
N GLU A 169 -5.63 8.03 21.07
CA GLU A 169 -5.97 9.13 20.17
C GLU A 169 -6.64 8.65 18.88
N PHE A 170 -6.17 7.52 18.31
CA PHE A 170 -6.84 6.90 17.17
C PHE A 170 -8.27 6.46 17.50
N ARG A 171 -8.49 5.87 18.69
CA ARG A 171 -9.82 5.42 19.15
C ARG A 171 -10.80 6.57 19.30
N LEU A 172 -10.36 7.69 19.87
CA LEU A 172 -11.19 8.89 20.00
C LEU A 172 -11.63 9.42 18.63
N MET A 173 -10.73 9.46 17.64
CA MET A 173 -11.10 9.85 16.28
C MET A 173 -12.10 8.88 15.64
N LEU A 174 -11.92 7.57 15.88
CA LEU A 174 -12.86 6.55 15.40
C LEU A 174 -14.24 6.66 16.08
N ASP A 175 -14.28 6.98 17.37
CA ASP A 175 -15.51 7.25 18.13
C ASP A 175 -16.25 8.44 17.52
N ASP A 176 -15.57 9.58 17.34
CA ASP A 176 -16.17 10.80 16.78
C ASP A 176 -16.75 10.57 15.37
N MET A 177 -16.09 9.76 14.54
CA MET A 177 -16.55 9.46 13.18
C MET A 177 -17.70 8.45 13.10
N THR A 178 -17.94 7.65 14.16
CA THR A 178 -18.97 6.60 14.18
C THR A 178 -20.22 6.96 14.98
N VAL A 179 -20.25 8.14 15.62
CA VAL A 179 -21.38 8.66 16.41
C VAL A 179 -22.29 9.62 15.60
N ALA A 180 -21.97 9.90 14.33
CA ALA A 180 -22.81 10.67 13.41
C ALA A 180 -23.71 9.78 12.55
#